data_AF-A0A9P5MJM5-F1
#
_entry.id   AF-A0A9P5MJM5-F1
#
_cell.length_a   1.000
_cell.length_b   1.000
_cell.length_c   1.000
_cell.angle_alpha   90.00
_cell.angle_beta   90.00
_cell.angle_gamma   90.00
#
_symmetry.space_group_name_H-M   'P 1'
#
loop_
_entity.id
_entity.type
_entity.pdbx_description
1 polymer ?
#
loop_
_entity_poly.entity_id
_entity_poly.type
_entity_poly.pdbx_seq_one_letter_code
_entity_poly.pdbx_strand_id
1 'polypeptide(L)'
;DANQTNQADPHYTGLRDRARKEGDQMAHCFDESHRAYESGDGARAKELSNEGKKHKAEMERLNKEASDWIYYQNNTDSAVDEVDLHGLYVAEAVSRTEAAIQKAQSEGKNHLNIIVGKGLHSQGHVAKIKPAIEELMQKYNLAAELDPHNAGVLVVHLGQGGQRGMGADEITDRLDSNKDCIIM
;
A
#
# COMPACT_ATOMS: atom_id res chain seq x y z
N ASP A 1 -20.95 6.44 -12.79
CA ASP A 1 -19.54 6.36 -12.41
C ASP A 1 -19.17 4.88 -12.36
N ALA A 2 -18.44 4.36 -13.33
CA ALA A 2 -18.18 2.92 -13.46
C ALA A 2 -17.50 2.33 -12.21
N ASN A 3 -16.70 3.17 -11.54
CA ASN A 3 -16.01 2.84 -10.30
C ASN A 3 -16.95 2.53 -9.13
N GLN A 4 -18.14 3.13 -9.10
CA GLN A 4 -19.17 2.83 -8.08
C GLN A 4 -19.84 1.48 -8.34
N THR A 5 -19.99 1.12 -9.62
CA THR A 5 -20.55 -0.18 -10.03
C THR A 5 -19.61 -1.32 -9.66
N ASN A 6 -18.29 -1.15 -9.87
CA ASN A 6 -17.30 -2.17 -9.54
C ASN A 6 -17.18 -2.41 -8.02
N GLN A 7 -17.31 -1.37 -7.20
CA GLN A 7 -17.32 -1.52 -5.73
C GLN A 7 -18.58 -2.19 -5.19
N ALA A 8 -19.69 -2.08 -5.91
CA ALA A 8 -20.95 -2.75 -5.59
C ALA A 8 -21.03 -4.16 -6.20
N ASP A 9 -20.00 -4.62 -6.90
CA ASP A 9 -20.01 -5.92 -7.56
C ASP A 9 -20.05 -7.05 -6.52
N PRO A 10 -20.99 -8.02 -6.67
CA PRO A 10 -21.14 -9.13 -5.73
C PRO A 10 -19.87 -9.96 -5.51
N HIS A 11 -19.00 -10.05 -6.53
CA HIS A 11 -17.73 -10.74 -6.45
C HIS A 11 -16.76 -10.00 -5.52
N TYR A 12 -16.59 -8.69 -5.73
CA TYR A 12 -15.74 -7.85 -4.88
C TYR A 12 -16.26 -7.81 -3.44
N THR A 13 -17.56 -7.57 -3.25
CA THR A 13 -18.15 -7.51 -1.91
C THR A 13 -18.03 -8.86 -1.21
N GLY A 14 -18.25 -9.97 -1.92
CA GLY A 14 -18.09 -11.32 -1.40
C GLY A 14 -16.67 -11.64 -0.94
N LEU A 15 -15.65 -11.23 -1.72
CA LEU A 15 -14.25 -11.37 -1.31
C LEU A 15 -13.93 -10.55 -0.06
N ARG A 16 -14.39 -9.28 0.00
CA ARG A 16 -14.20 -8.41 1.16
C ARG A 16 -14.96 -8.90 2.40
N ASP A 17 -16.14 -9.47 2.25
CA ASP A 17 -16.91 -10.07 3.34
C ASP A 17 -16.19 -11.29 3.92
N ARG A 18 -15.67 -12.16 3.05
CA ARG A 18 -14.88 -13.33 3.48
C ARG A 18 -13.60 -12.91 4.19
N ALA A 19 -12.88 -11.93 3.63
CA ALA A 19 -11.67 -11.39 4.26
C ALA A 19 -11.98 -10.81 5.65
N ARG A 20 -13.10 -10.09 5.81
CA ARG A 20 -13.54 -9.59 7.12
C ARG A 20 -13.78 -10.71 8.12
N LYS A 21 -14.49 -11.78 7.72
CA LYS A 21 -14.72 -12.95 8.58
C LYS A 21 -13.44 -13.65 9.01
N GLU A 22 -12.46 -13.76 8.11
CA GLU A 22 -11.14 -14.30 8.46
C GLU A 22 -10.39 -13.37 9.42
N GLY A 23 -10.52 -12.04 9.25
CA GLY A 23 -9.99 -11.05 10.19
C GLY A 23 -10.59 -11.14 11.59
N ASP A 24 -11.91 -11.35 11.68
CA ASP A 24 -12.61 -11.53 12.96
C ASP A 24 -12.14 -12.81 13.68
N GLN A 25 -12.00 -13.92 12.95
CA GLN A 25 -11.45 -15.18 13.47
C GLN A 25 -10.00 -15.02 13.92
N MET A 26 -9.17 -14.35 13.12
CA MET A 26 -7.78 -14.00 13.48
C MET A 26 -7.73 -13.23 14.81
N ALA A 27 -8.54 -12.19 14.95
CA ALA A 27 -8.58 -11.38 16.16
C ALA A 27 -8.99 -12.21 17.38
N HIS A 28 -9.99 -13.08 17.22
CA HIS A 28 -10.43 -14.00 18.28
C HIS A 28 -9.32 -14.98 18.69
N CYS A 29 -8.66 -15.63 17.73
CA CYS A 29 -7.55 -16.55 18.01
C CYS A 29 -6.39 -15.87 18.76
N PHE A 30 -6.07 -14.61 18.41
CA PHE A 30 -4.99 -13.89 19.09
C PHE A 30 -5.37 -13.43 20.50
N ASP A 31 -6.62 -12.99 20.72
CA ASP A 31 -7.14 -12.66 22.05
C ASP A 31 -7.12 -13.90 22.97
N GLU A 32 -7.63 -15.04 22.49
CA GLU A 32 -7.61 -16.30 23.25
C GLU A 32 -6.18 -16.82 23.45
N SER A 33 -5.30 -16.67 22.45
CA SER A 33 -3.88 -17.00 22.58
C SER A 33 -3.20 -16.18 23.68
N HIS A 34 -3.56 -14.90 23.80
CA HIS A 34 -3.01 -14.03 24.82
C HIS A 34 -3.46 -14.46 26.21
N ARG A 35 -4.77 -14.71 26.38
CA ARG A 35 -5.34 -15.21 27.65
C ARG A 35 -4.74 -16.54 28.07
N ALA A 36 -4.55 -17.48 27.14
CA ALA A 36 -3.92 -18.77 27.42
C ALA A 36 -2.47 -18.62 27.86
N TYR A 37 -1.75 -17.64 27.31
CA TYR A 37 -0.38 -17.34 27.74
C TYR A 37 -0.36 -16.75 29.15
N GLU A 38 -1.27 -15.81 29.45
CA GLU A 38 -1.41 -15.20 30.78
C GLU A 38 -1.81 -16.21 31.87
N SER A 39 -2.57 -17.26 31.51
CA SER A 39 -2.93 -18.35 32.43
C SER A 39 -1.84 -19.42 32.59
N GLY A 40 -0.72 -19.29 31.87
CA GLY A 40 0.41 -20.22 31.94
C GLY A 40 0.30 -21.44 31.01
N ASP A 41 -0.74 -21.52 30.17
CA ASP A 41 -0.90 -22.58 29.17
C ASP A 41 -0.22 -22.18 27.83
N GLY A 42 1.10 -22.27 27.84
CA GLY A 42 1.92 -21.94 26.67
C GLY A 42 1.68 -22.86 25.46
N ALA A 43 1.26 -24.11 25.68
CA ALA A 43 0.95 -25.04 24.59
C ALA A 43 -0.31 -24.58 23.85
N ARG A 44 -1.39 -24.29 24.59
CA ARG A 44 -2.65 -23.79 24.03
C ARG A 44 -2.47 -22.42 23.38
N ALA A 45 -1.69 -21.52 24.01
CA ALA A 45 -1.35 -20.24 23.41
C ALA A 45 -0.65 -20.41 22.06
N LYS A 46 0.29 -21.36 21.95
CA LYS A 46 1.00 -21.60 20.70
C LYS A 46 0.09 -22.13 19.60
N GLU A 47 -0.83 -23.04 19.93
CA GLU A 47 -1.82 -23.56 18.98
C GLU A 47 -2.70 -22.44 18.43
N LEU A 48 -3.31 -21.65 19.32
CA LEU A 48 -4.18 -20.53 18.96
C LEU A 48 -3.43 -19.44 18.16
N SER A 49 -2.18 -19.16 18.52
CA SER A 49 -1.33 -18.25 17.75
C SER A 49 -1.07 -18.75 16.32
N ASN A 50 -0.83 -20.06 16.16
CA ASN A 50 -0.63 -20.65 14.84
C ASN A 50 -1.93 -20.64 14.02
N GLU A 51 -3.07 -20.86 14.65
CA GLU A 51 -4.39 -20.75 14.02
C GLU A 51 -4.70 -19.30 13.58
N GLY A 52 -4.48 -18.32 14.46
CA GLY A 52 -4.60 -16.90 14.12
C GLY A 52 -3.72 -16.49 12.94
N LYS A 53 -2.50 -17.05 12.83
CA LYS A 53 -1.63 -16.83 11.66
C LYS A 53 -2.20 -17.42 10.37
N LYS A 54 -2.90 -18.56 10.42
CA LYS A 54 -3.57 -19.14 9.24
C LYS A 54 -4.71 -18.23 8.77
N HIS A 55 -5.56 -17.78 9.70
CA HIS A 55 -6.64 -16.83 9.40
C HIS A 55 -6.09 -15.51 8.84
N LYS A 56 -4.98 -15.01 9.42
CA LYS A 56 -4.28 -13.83 8.87
C LYS A 56 -3.85 -14.04 7.42
N ALA A 57 -3.21 -15.16 7.11
CA ALA A 57 -2.74 -15.46 5.75
C ALA A 57 -3.90 -15.58 4.76
N GLU A 58 -5.01 -16.20 5.15
CA GLU A 58 -6.20 -16.32 4.28
C GLU A 58 -6.91 -14.97 4.09
N MET A 59 -7.03 -14.16 5.16
CA MET A 59 -7.52 -12.79 5.08
C MET A 59 -6.68 -11.96 4.09
N GLU A 60 -5.35 -12.01 4.21
CA GLU A 60 -4.43 -11.29 3.32
C GLU A 60 -4.57 -11.77 1.87
N ARG A 61 -4.71 -13.09 1.65
CA ARG A 61 -4.95 -13.68 0.32
C ARG A 61 -6.25 -13.16 -0.31
N LEU A 62 -7.35 -13.16 0.44
CA LEU A 62 -8.67 -12.72 -0.02
C LEU A 62 -8.69 -11.20 -0.27
N ASN A 63 -8.07 -10.41 0.60
CA ASN A 63 -7.93 -8.97 0.38
C ASN A 63 -7.09 -8.68 -0.87
N LYS A 64 -6.00 -9.43 -1.07
CA LYS A 64 -5.20 -9.31 -2.28
C LYS A 64 -6.01 -9.65 -3.53
N GLU A 65 -6.79 -10.73 -3.50
CA GLU A 65 -7.66 -11.14 -4.62
C GLU A 65 -8.70 -10.04 -4.94
N ALA A 66 -9.34 -9.47 -3.91
CA ALA A 66 -10.28 -8.36 -4.06
C ALA A 66 -9.61 -7.09 -4.63
N SER A 67 -8.42 -6.76 -4.10
CA SER A 67 -7.60 -5.63 -4.54
C SER A 67 -7.17 -5.78 -5.99
N ASP A 68 -6.72 -6.97 -6.40
CA ASP A 68 -6.25 -7.23 -7.76
C ASP A 68 -7.42 -7.13 -8.74
N TRP A 69 -8.59 -7.66 -8.37
CA TRP A 69 -9.79 -7.62 -9.20
C TRP A 69 -10.31 -6.19 -9.41
N ILE A 70 -10.49 -5.40 -8.34
CA ILE A 70 -10.99 -4.02 -8.46
C ILE A 70 -9.98 -3.13 -9.19
N TYR A 71 -8.68 -3.32 -8.93
CA TYR A 71 -7.63 -2.59 -9.62
C TYR A 71 -7.66 -2.90 -11.12
N TYR A 72 -7.73 -4.17 -11.51
CA TYR A 72 -7.81 -4.54 -12.92
C TYR A 72 -9.07 -3.98 -13.58
N GLN A 73 -10.21 -4.11 -12.92
CA GLN A 73 -11.49 -3.65 -13.47
C GLN A 73 -11.52 -2.12 -13.66
N ASN A 74 -10.95 -1.35 -12.73
CA ASN A 74 -10.89 0.11 -12.85
C ASN A 74 -9.86 0.56 -13.88
N ASN A 75 -8.71 -0.13 -13.98
CA ASN A 75 -7.62 0.27 -14.87
C ASN A 75 -7.72 -0.34 -16.29
N THR A 76 -8.77 -1.12 -16.59
CA THR A 76 -8.98 -1.69 -17.94
C THR A 76 -9.27 -0.59 -18.97
N ASP A 77 -9.97 0.46 -18.57
CA ASP A 77 -10.33 1.60 -19.43
C ASP A 77 -9.49 2.87 -19.16
N SER A 78 -8.53 2.80 -18.23
CA SER A 78 -7.69 3.94 -17.86
C SER A 78 -6.64 4.26 -18.92
N ALA A 79 -6.25 5.54 -18.99
CA ALA A 79 -5.16 5.97 -19.87
C ALA A 79 -3.83 5.34 -19.45
N VAL A 80 -2.87 5.27 -20.39
CA VAL A 80 -1.56 4.64 -20.18
C VAL A 80 -0.76 5.28 -19.03
N ASP A 81 -1.01 6.55 -18.74
CA ASP A 81 -0.35 7.33 -17.69
C ASP A 81 -1.25 7.59 -16.47
N GLU A 82 -2.32 6.81 -16.34
CA GLU A 82 -3.31 6.94 -15.26
C GLU A 82 -3.43 5.64 -14.46
N VAL A 83 -3.51 5.78 -13.15
CA VAL A 83 -3.69 4.66 -12.22
C VAL A 83 -4.86 4.95 -11.29
N ASP A 84 -5.89 4.12 -11.39
CA ASP A 84 -7.06 4.19 -10.52
C ASP A 84 -6.87 3.30 -9.27
N LEU A 85 -6.89 3.93 -8.09
CA LEU A 85 -6.76 3.27 -6.78
C LEU A 85 -8.07 3.29 -5.99
N HIS A 86 -9.18 3.61 -6.64
CA HIS A 86 -10.47 3.75 -5.99
C HIS A 86 -10.99 2.39 -5.47
N GLY A 87 -11.37 2.34 -4.20
CA GLY A 87 -11.87 1.10 -3.56
C GLY A 87 -10.78 0.16 -3.05
N LEU A 88 -9.52 0.57 -3.15
CA LEU A 88 -8.42 -0.08 -2.45
C LEU A 88 -8.34 0.38 -1.00
N TYR A 89 -7.82 -0.49 -0.14
CA TYR A 89 -7.38 -0.09 1.19
C TYR A 89 -6.06 0.67 1.10
N VAL A 90 -5.77 1.46 2.13
CA VAL A 90 -4.60 2.36 2.15
C VAL A 90 -3.30 1.62 1.83
N ALA A 91 -3.06 0.48 2.48
CA ALA A 91 -1.86 -0.33 2.26
C ALA A 91 -1.77 -0.88 0.82
N GLU A 92 -2.91 -1.31 0.26
CA GLU A 92 -3.00 -1.81 -1.11
C GLU A 92 -2.71 -0.68 -2.11
N ALA A 93 -3.30 0.50 -1.89
CA ALA A 93 -3.10 1.69 -2.72
C ALA A 93 -1.65 2.16 -2.71
N VAL A 94 -1.00 2.19 -1.53
CA VAL A 94 0.42 2.53 -1.39
C VAL A 94 1.29 1.55 -2.17
N SER A 95 1.10 0.24 -2.00
CA SER A 95 1.89 -0.78 -2.71
C SER A 95 1.71 -0.70 -4.23
N ARG A 96 0.48 -0.48 -4.71
CA ARG A 96 0.17 -0.30 -6.13
C ARG A 96 0.79 0.97 -6.70
N THR A 97 0.75 2.05 -5.94
CA THR A 97 1.40 3.33 -6.32
C THR A 97 2.90 3.16 -6.47
N GLU A 98 3.55 2.50 -5.51
CA GLU A 98 4.99 2.25 -5.53
C GLU A 98 5.40 1.47 -6.79
N ALA A 99 4.67 0.40 -7.10
CA ALA A 99 4.89 -0.40 -8.30
C ALA A 99 4.65 0.41 -9.59
N ALA A 100 3.63 1.27 -9.61
CA ALA A 100 3.32 2.11 -10.76
C ALA A 100 4.38 3.18 -11.01
N ILE A 101 4.89 3.83 -9.95
CA ILE A 101 6.00 4.79 -10.02
C ILE A 101 7.24 4.11 -10.59
N GLN A 102 7.63 2.95 -10.03
CA GLN A 102 8.81 2.22 -10.49
C GLN A 102 8.69 1.84 -11.97
N LYS A 103 7.52 1.34 -12.37
CA LYS A 103 7.23 1.02 -13.77
C LYS A 103 7.33 2.27 -14.65
N ALA A 104 6.68 3.36 -14.28
CA ALA A 104 6.69 4.61 -15.05
C ALA A 104 8.10 5.22 -15.17
N GLN A 105 8.91 5.15 -14.11
CA GLN A 105 10.31 5.56 -14.14
C GLN A 105 11.13 4.67 -15.10
N SER A 106 10.92 3.34 -15.08
CA SER A 106 11.60 2.41 -15.99
C SER A 106 11.21 2.61 -17.46
N GLU A 107 9.99 3.06 -17.70
CA GLU A 107 9.47 3.42 -19.03
C GLU A 107 9.88 4.82 -19.48
N GLY A 108 10.58 5.60 -18.63
CA GLY A 108 11.04 6.95 -18.93
C GLY A 108 9.92 8.00 -18.97
N LYS A 109 8.81 7.75 -18.28
CA LYS A 109 7.69 8.70 -18.17
C LYS A 109 8.06 9.87 -17.27
N ASN A 110 7.56 11.05 -17.63
CA ASN A 110 7.81 12.28 -16.89
C ASN A 110 6.76 12.58 -15.81
N HIS A 111 5.58 11.96 -15.92
CA HIS A 111 4.48 12.14 -14.96
C HIS A 111 3.61 10.88 -14.89
N LEU A 112 2.83 10.78 -13.81
CA LEU A 112 1.85 9.72 -13.57
C LEU A 112 0.63 10.33 -12.87
N ASN A 113 -0.57 10.08 -13.38
CA ASN A 113 -1.82 10.54 -12.78
C ASN A 113 -2.39 9.44 -11.89
N ILE A 114 -2.57 9.73 -10.60
CA ILE A 114 -3.10 8.79 -9.62
C ILE A 114 -4.49 9.23 -9.19
N ILE A 115 -5.49 8.40 -9.46
CA ILE A 115 -6.86 8.65 -9.01
C ILE A 115 -7.03 8.05 -7.61
N VAL A 116 -6.98 8.91 -6.59
CA VAL A 116 -7.21 8.54 -5.18
C VAL A 116 -8.69 8.62 -4.78
N GLY A 117 -9.52 9.23 -5.62
CA GLY A 117 -10.95 9.44 -5.41
C GLY A 117 -11.27 10.69 -4.59
N LYS A 118 -12.44 11.30 -4.83
CA LYS A 118 -12.84 12.61 -4.26
C LYS A 118 -13.19 12.59 -2.77
N GLY A 119 -13.12 11.44 -2.10
CA GLY A 119 -13.47 11.30 -0.68
C GLY A 119 -14.96 11.43 -0.33
N LEU A 120 -15.83 11.75 -1.29
CA LEU A 120 -17.24 12.10 -1.08
C LEU A 120 -18.10 11.01 -0.42
N HIS A 121 -17.69 9.73 -0.47
CA HIS A 121 -18.50 8.59 0.01
C HIS A 121 -17.73 7.59 0.90
N SER A 122 -16.54 7.93 1.38
CA SER A 122 -15.86 7.08 2.37
C SER A 122 -16.70 7.04 3.66
N GLN A 123 -16.95 5.85 4.22
CA GLN A 123 -17.55 5.75 5.56
C GLN A 123 -16.65 6.49 6.55
N GLY A 124 -17.07 7.69 6.96
CA GLY A 124 -16.31 8.58 7.84
C GLY A 124 -15.74 9.86 7.21
N HIS A 125 -15.97 10.17 5.92
CA HIS A 125 -15.50 11.43 5.27
C HIS A 125 -13.97 11.65 5.31
N VAL A 126 -13.18 10.61 5.55
CA VAL A 126 -11.70 10.71 5.53
C VAL A 126 -11.19 9.93 4.34
N ALA A 127 -10.73 10.66 3.31
CA ALA A 127 -9.97 10.09 2.21
C ALA A 127 -8.61 9.62 2.74
N LYS A 128 -8.54 8.44 3.38
CA LYS A 128 -7.31 7.91 4.01
C LYS A 128 -6.21 7.57 3.01
N ILE A 129 -6.57 7.38 1.73
CA ILE A 129 -5.60 7.10 0.66
C ILE A 129 -4.77 8.34 0.35
N LYS A 130 -5.40 9.52 0.22
CA LYS A 130 -4.72 10.77 -0.12
C LYS A 130 -3.50 11.07 0.79
N PRO A 131 -3.62 11.16 2.12
CA PRO A 131 -2.48 11.46 2.98
C PRO A 131 -1.41 10.37 2.93
N ALA A 132 -1.80 9.10 2.79
CA ALA A 132 -0.83 8.01 2.67
C ALA A 132 -0.02 8.07 1.36
N ILE A 133 -0.64 8.49 0.25
CA ILE A 133 0.06 8.73 -1.00
C ILE A 133 0.93 9.98 -0.90
N GLU A 134 0.45 11.07 -0.27
CA GLU A 134 1.27 12.27 -0.04
C GLU A 134 2.53 11.95 0.80
N GLU A 135 2.39 11.18 1.87
CA GLU A 135 3.53 10.68 2.69
C GLU A 135 4.49 9.81 1.85
N LEU A 136 3.94 8.97 0.97
CA LEU A 136 4.75 8.18 0.05
C LEU A 136 5.58 9.08 -0.89
N MET A 137 4.98 10.11 -1.48
CA MET A 137 5.68 11.02 -2.38
C MET A 137 6.79 11.79 -1.66
N GLN A 138 6.56 12.22 -0.42
CA GLN A 138 7.58 12.83 0.43
C GLN A 138 8.75 11.87 0.67
N LYS A 139 8.47 10.59 0.96
CA LYS A 139 9.50 9.57 1.16
C LYS A 139 10.35 9.32 -0.08
N TYR A 140 9.75 9.37 -1.27
CA TYR A 140 10.46 9.22 -2.55
C TYR A 140 11.03 10.52 -3.09
N ASN A 141 10.87 11.64 -2.38
CA ASN A 141 11.26 12.99 -2.81
C ASN A 141 10.73 13.33 -4.22
N LEU A 142 9.50 12.91 -4.50
CA LEU A 142 8.78 13.17 -5.73
C LEU A 142 7.84 14.36 -5.55
N ALA A 143 7.76 15.22 -6.57
CA ALA A 143 6.78 16.29 -6.56
C ALA A 143 5.41 15.72 -6.94
N ALA A 144 4.40 15.97 -6.12
CA ALA A 144 3.04 15.57 -6.38
C ALA A 144 2.10 16.75 -6.15
N GLU A 145 1.24 17.01 -7.14
CA GLU A 145 0.30 18.12 -7.13
C GLU A 145 -1.11 17.59 -7.36
N LEU A 146 -2.11 18.21 -6.70
CA LEU A 146 -3.50 17.88 -6.97
C LEU A 146 -3.96 18.58 -8.24
N ASP A 147 -4.72 17.87 -9.06
CA ASP A 147 -5.30 18.48 -10.26
C ASP A 147 -6.29 19.59 -9.85
N PRO A 148 -6.12 20.84 -10.35
CA PRO A 148 -6.97 21.98 -9.99
C PRO A 148 -8.42 21.82 -10.47
N HIS A 149 -8.68 20.95 -11.44
CA HIS A 149 -10.01 20.65 -11.96
C HIS A 149 -10.61 19.36 -11.37
N ASN A 150 -9.79 18.50 -10.76
CA ASN A 150 -10.25 17.26 -10.15
C ASN A 150 -9.49 16.90 -8.85
N ALA A 151 -10.06 17.30 -7.71
CA ALA A 151 -9.50 17.03 -6.38
C ALA A 151 -9.32 15.52 -6.02
N GLY A 152 -9.80 14.61 -6.88
CA GLY A 152 -9.57 13.17 -6.74
C GLY A 152 -8.36 12.63 -7.53
N VAL A 153 -7.64 13.49 -8.26
CA VAL A 153 -6.47 13.14 -9.08
C VAL A 153 -5.22 13.82 -8.54
N LEU A 154 -4.18 13.02 -8.32
CA LEU A 154 -2.85 13.47 -7.92
C LEU A 154 -1.89 13.25 -9.08
N VAL A 155 -1.33 14.34 -9.61
CA VAL A 155 -0.32 14.32 -10.65
C VAL A 155 1.05 14.20 -10.00
N VAL A 156 1.72 13.08 -10.20
CA VAL A 156 3.07 12.83 -9.69
C VAL A 156 4.07 13.11 -10.80
N HIS A 157 4.99 14.03 -10.57
CA HIS A 157 6.07 14.34 -11.49
C HIS A 157 7.26 13.42 -11.21
N LEU A 158 7.61 12.62 -12.22
CA LEU A 158 8.70 11.64 -12.19
C LEU A 158 10.00 12.18 -12.79
N GLY A 159 10.07 13.50 -13.02
CA GLY A 159 11.08 14.17 -13.83
C GLY A 159 12.51 13.68 -13.62
N GLN A 160 13.25 13.53 -14.73
CA GLN A 160 14.69 13.24 -14.75
C GLN A 160 15.43 14.25 -13.86
N GLY A 161 15.84 13.85 -12.64
CA GLY A 161 16.65 14.72 -11.79
C GLY A 161 16.66 14.50 -10.28
N GLY A 162 15.93 13.53 -9.72
CA GLY A 162 16.02 13.16 -8.30
C GLY A 162 16.95 11.99 -8.05
N GLN A 163 18.27 12.24 -8.00
CA GLN A 163 19.33 11.39 -7.44
C GLN A 163 19.19 9.86 -7.56
N ARG A 164 20.04 9.29 -8.44
CA ARG A 164 20.79 8.09 -8.06
C ARG A 164 21.43 8.32 -6.68
N GLY A 165 21.20 7.42 -5.72
CA GLY A 165 22.12 7.22 -4.59
C GLY A 165 21.47 7.00 -3.23
N MET A 166 21.17 5.74 -2.90
CA MET A 166 21.78 5.06 -1.75
C MET A 166 21.71 3.55 -2.01
N GLY A 167 22.58 3.08 -2.91
CA GLY A 167 22.97 1.67 -2.90
C GLY A 167 23.84 1.44 -1.67
N ALA A 168 23.68 0.29 -1.02
CA ALA A 168 24.43 -0.10 0.18
C ALA A 168 25.96 -0.24 -0.04
N ASP A 169 26.46 0.06 -1.24
CA ASP A 169 27.86 -0.07 -1.66
C ASP A 169 28.71 1.20 -1.43
N GLU A 170 28.10 2.38 -1.19
CA GLU A 170 28.87 3.65 -1.02
C GLU A 170 29.27 3.95 0.43
N ILE A 171 28.80 3.15 1.41
CA ILE A 171 29.18 3.32 2.82
C ILE A 171 30.58 2.76 3.09
N THR A 172 31.02 1.77 2.30
CA THR A 172 32.29 1.07 2.49
C THR A 172 33.52 1.82 1.97
N ASP A 173 33.37 2.77 1.04
CA ASP A 173 34.51 3.43 0.40
C ASP A 173 34.99 4.71 1.12
N ARG A 174 34.20 5.24 2.07
CA ARG A 174 34.56 6.45 2.84
C ARG A 174 35.32 6.18 4.14
N LEU A 175 35.42 4.92 4.57
CA LEU A 175 36.12 4.54 5.81
C LEU A 175 37.60 4.16 5.60
N ASP A 176 38.05 3.95 4.36
CA ASP A 176 39.41 3.44 4.10
C ASP A 176 40.44 4.54 3.71
N SER A 177 40.00 5.76 3.41
CA SER A 177 40.88 6.82 2.85
C SER A 177 41.34 7.92 3.82
N ASN A 178 41.33 7.70 5.13
CA ASN A 178 41.93 8.67 6.06
C ASN A 178 42.86 8.01 7.09
N LYS A 179 43.94 7.42 6.56
CA LYS A 179 45.18 7.24 7.32
C LYS A 179 46.01 8.51 7.21
N ASP A 180 46.62 8.84 8.34
CA ASP A 180 47.75 9.74 8.54
C ASP A 180 47.47 11.23 8.74
N CYS A 181 47.23 11.60 10.00
CA CYS A 181 47.98 12.68 10.65
C CYS A 181 48.11 12.43 12.16
N ILE A 182 49.29 11.95 12.56
CA ILE A 182 49.86 12.06 13.91
C ILE A 182 50.16 13.54 14.18
N ILE A 183 49.79 14.10 15.33
CA ILE A 183 50.64 15.05 16.09
C ILE A 183 50.39 14.89 17.60
N MET A 184 51.47 14.48 18.28
CA MET A 184 51.90 14.61 19.70
C MET A 184 50.94 14.25 20.84
#